data_AF-A0A5E4MTG2-F1
#
_entry.id   AF-A0A5E4MTG2-F1
#
_cell.length_a   1.000
_cell.length_b   1.000
_cell.length_c   1.000
_cell.angle_alpha   90.00
_cell.angle_beta   90.00
_cell.angle_gamma   90.00
#
_symmetry.space_group_name_H-M   'P 1'
#
loop_
_entity.id
_entity.type
_entity.pdbx_description
1 polymer ?
#
loop_
_entity_poly.entity_id
_entity_poly.type
_entity_poly.pdbx_seq_one_letter_code
_entity_poly.pdbx_strand_id
1 'polypeptide(L)' 'MSLISKLIGKRYIEQAVQFVPSAGFYGATGFTLVCYFTDWKLLLQYVPYYNTKFPKEVKK' A
#
# COMPACT_ATOMS: atom_id res chain seq x y z
N MET A 1 -22.79 -8.41 -16.86
CA MET A 1 -22.75 -7.12 -16.13
C MET A 1 -23.12 -7.38 -14.68
N SER A 2 -22.18 -7.12 -13.76
CA SER A 2 -22.35 -7.39 -12.32
C SER A 2 -23.53 -6.59 -11.73
N LEU A 3 -24.24 -7.13 -10.73
CA LEU A 3 -25.33 -6.46 -10.00
C LEU A 3 -24.94 -5.07 -9.47
N ILE A 4 -23.65 -4.89 -9.16
CA ILE A 4 -23.08 -3.65 -8.62
C ILE A 4 -23.14 -2.51 -9.65
N SER A 5 -22.96 -2.79 -10.94
CA SER A 5 -23.00 -1.77 -12.00
C SER A 5 -24.42 -1.30 -12.34
N LYS A 6 -25.45 -2.03 -11.90
CA LYS A 6 -26.85 -1.60 -11.99
C LYS A 6 -27.26 -0.71 -10.81
N LEU A 7 -26.67 -0.93 -9.64
CA LEU A 7 -26.88 -0.11 -8.43
C LEU A 7 -26.07 1.18 -8.45
N ILE A 8 -24.84 1.13 -8.96
CA ILE A 8 -23.93 2.27 -9.03
C ILE A 8 -23.95 2.82 -10.45
N GLY A 9 -24.59 3.98 -10.61
CA GLY A 9 -24.68 4.66 -11.90
C GLY A 9 -23.30 5.08 -12.43
N LYS A 10 -23.17 5.15 -13.76
CA LYS A 10 -21.93 5.49 -14.49
C LYS A 10 -21.23 6.74 -13.94
N ARG A 11 -21.99 7.77 -13.56
CA ARG A 11 -21.51 9.01 -12.95
C ARG A 11 -20.66 8.78 -11.68
N TYR A 12 -21.09 7.87 -10.81
CA TYR A 12 -20.38 7.60 -9.55
C TYR A 12 -19.06 6.85 -9.80
N ILE A 13 -19.02 6.01 -10.83
CA ILE A 13 -17.80 5.32 -11.25
C ILE A 13 -16.80 6.35 -11.80
N GLU A 14 -17.25 7.25 -12.67
CA GLU A 14 -16.40 8.34 -13.19
C GLU A 14 -15.83 9.23 -12.08
N GLN A 15 -16.63 9.55 -11.06
CA GLN A 15 -16.15 10.27 -9.88
C GLN A 15 -15.15 9.46 -9.06
N ALA A 16 -15.42 8.19 -8.79
CA ALA A 16 -14.51 7.34 -8.02
C ALA A 16 -13.14 7.20 -8.71
N VAL A 17 -13.12 7.11 -10.03
CA VAL A 17 -11.88 7.04 -10.83
C VAL A 17 -11.03 8.29 -10.62
N GLN A 18 -11.62 9.47 -10.47
CA GLN A 18 -10.88 10.70 -10.20
C GLN A 18 -10.16 10.70 -8.84
N PHE A 19 -10.66 9.94 -7.86
CA PHE A 19 -10.04 9.79 -6.54
C PHE A 19 -9.05 8.63 -6.44
N VAL A 20 -8.85 7.84 -7.51
CA VAL A 20 -7.88 6.72 -7.50
C VAL A 20 -6.46 7.19 -7.15
N PRO A 21 -5.93 8.28 -7.73
CA PRO A 21 -4.59 8.75 -7.38
C PRO A 21 -4.47 9.13 -5.90
N SER A 22 -5.44 9.87 -5.36
CA SER A 22 -5.41 10.30 -3.96
C SER A 22 -5.55 9.14 -3.00
N ALA A 23 -6.48 8.20 -3.26
CA ALA A 23 -6.59 6.97 -2.50
C ALA A 23 -5.29 6.15 -2.53
N GLY A 24 -4.61 6.11 -3.67
CA GLY A 24 -3.29 5.49 -3.81
C GLY A 24 -2.23 6.14 -2.91
N PHE A 25 -2.13 7.47 -2.90
CA PHE A 25 -1.18 8.19 -2.03
C PHE A 25 -1.49 8.01 -0.54
N TYR A 26 -2.75 8.11 -0.13
CA TYR A 26 -3.14 7.87 1.27
C TYR A 26 -2.87 6.42 1.67
N GLY A 27 -3.15 5.45 0.80
CA GLY A 27 -2.85 4.05 1.02
C GLY A 27 -1.34 3.80 1.17
N ALA A 28 -0.52 4.36 0.28
CA ALA A 28 0.94 4.25 0.35
C ALA A 28 1.51 4.89 1.63
N THR A 29 0.98 6.04 2.04
CA THR A 29 1.38 6.73 3.27
C THR A 29 1.05 5.89 4.51
N GLY A 30 -0.20 5.41 4.62
CA GLY A 30 -0.62 4.54 5.72
C GLY A 30 0.17 3.24 5.76
N PHE A 31 0.44 2.64 4.61
CA PHE A 31 1.26 1.44 4.50
C PHE A 31 2.70 1.66 4.97
N THR A 32 3.30 2.79 4.60
CA THR A 32 4.66 3.17 5.04
C THR A 32 4.70 3.36 6.56
N LEU A 33 3.67 4.01 7.12
CA LEU A 33 3.53 4.21 8.56
C LEU A 33 3.42 2.87 9.30
N VAL A 34 2.60 1.94 8.80
CA VAL A 34 2.51 0.58 9.36
C VAL A 34 3.86 -0.12 9.31
N CYS A 35 4.53 -0.12 8.15
CA CYS A 35 5.86 -0.72 8.01
C CYS A 35 6.85 -0.17 9.03
N TYR A 36 6.84 1.15 9.24
CA TYR A 36 7.71 1.84 10.20
C TYR A 36 7.39 1.46 11.65
N PHE A 37 6.11 1.48 12.05
CA PHE A 37 5.73 1.18 13.44
C PHE A 37 5.93 -0.28 13.81
N THR A 38 5.68 -1.23 12.90
CA THR A 38 5.80 -2.65 13.18
C THR A 38 7.19 -3.21 12.87
N ASP A 39 8.13 -2.37 12.42
CA ASP A 39 9.43 -2.80 11.92
C ASP A 39 9.34 -3.98 10.96
N TRP A 40 8.50 -3.83 9.92
CA TRP A 40 8.16 -4.93 9.04
C TRP A 40 9.34 -5.40 8.17
N LYS A 41 10.10 -6.37 8.70
CA LYS A 41 11.32 -6.92 8.10
C LYS A 41 11.17 -7.34 6.64
N LEU A 42 10.04 -7.98 6.27
CA LEU A 42 9.80 -8.50 4.92
C LEU A 42 10.00 -7.42 3.84
N LEU A 43 9.57 -6.19 4.12
CA LEU A 43 9.64 -5.08 3.18
C LEU A 43 10.86 -4.19 3.46
N LEU A 44 11.08 -3.85 4.73
CA LEU A 44 12.14 -2.92 5.14
C LEU A 44 13.56 -3.44 4.86
N GLN A 45 13.75 -4.75 4.73
CA GLN A 45 15.06 -5.31 4.34
C GLN A 45 15.51 -4.92 2.92
N TYR A 46 14.58 -4.50 2.06
CA TYR A 46 14.89 -4.04 0.69
C TYR A 46 15.10 -2.52 0.61
N VAL A 47 14.76 -1.78 1.67
CA VAL A 47 14.93 -0.33 1.72
C VAL A 47 16.41 -0.03 1.97
N PRO A 48 17.10 0.68 1.06
CA PRO A 48 18.47 1.12 1.28
C PRO A 48 18.54 1.92 2.59
N TYR A 49 19.62 1.78 3.36
CA TYR A 49 19.82 2.39 4.68
C TYR A 49 19.03 1.73 5.84
N TYR A 50 17.73 1.43 5.67
CA TYR A 50 16.92 0.83 6.73
C TYR A 50 17.20 -0.68 6.94
N ASN A 51 17.70 -1.35 5.91
CA ASN A 51 18.06 -2.77 5.96
C ASN A 51 19.18 -3.11 6.96
N THR A 52 19.95 -2.13 7.43
CA THR A 52 21.00 -2.29 8.44
C THR A 52 20.45 -2.78 9.78
N LYS A 53 19.17 -2.52 10.06
CA LYS A 53 18.45 -3.01 11.24
C LYS A 53 18.23 -4.53 11.22
N PHE A 54 18.28 -5.16 10.05
CA PHE A 54 18.00 -6.58 9.88
C PHE A 54 19.25 -7.31 9.37
N PRO A 55 20.21 -7.66 10.25
CA PRO A 55 21.36 -8.44 9.84
C PRO A 55 20.90 -9.77 9.23
N LYS A 56 21.48 -10.13 8.09
CA LYS A 56 21.28 -11.45 7.50
C LYS A 56 22.00 -12.45 8.40
N GLU A 57 21.27 -13.38 8.98
CA GLU A 57 21.88 -14.47 9.72
C GLU A 57 22.78 -15.26 8.75
N VAL A 58 24.09 -15.18 8.99
CA VAL A 58 25.06 -16.03 8.30
C VAL A 58 24.81 -17.44 8.82
N LYS A 59 24.06 -18.22 8.05
CA LYS A 59 23.85 -19.64 8.35
C LYS A 59 25.21 -20.32 8.29
N LYS A 60 25.70 -20.74 9.45
CA LYS A 60 26.98 -21.44 9.63
C LYS A 60 26.89 -22.87 9.09
#